data_AF-A0A2U1TV83-F1
#
_entry.id   AF-A0A2U1TV83-F1
#
_cell.length_a   1.000
_cell.length_b   1.000
_cell.length_c   1.000
_cell.angle_alpha   90.00
_cell.angle_beta   90.00
_cell.angle_gamma   90.00
#
_symmetry.space_group_name_H-M   'P 1'
#
loop_
_entity.id
_entity.type
_entity.pdbx_description
1 polymer ?
#
loop_
_entity_poly.entity_id
_entity_poly.type
_entity_poly.pdbx_seq_one_letter_code
_entity_poly.pdbx_strand_id
1 'polypeptide(L)'
;MDEMKNARATERQLEQIKPAAQTNIAGGYDSQPERIRPVPKKHKARLMILYSGDAGITENEILRQCRLSSGRNYLTDLERRLNIQFERIDEPNTDGIGSHYRYRFTKRADVQQVITLVNACAVTNGHQPLTQQEINHILSLYPDYAAS
;
A
#
# COMPACT_ATOMS: atom_id res chain seq x y z
N MET A 1 1.84 21.71 -79.48
CA MET A 1 1.91 21.79 -78.00
C MET A 1 3.38 21.95 -77.65
N ASP A 2 4.04 23.06 -78.04
CA ASP A 2 3.91 24.44 -77.53
C ASP A 2 4.23 24.48 -76.03
N GLU A 3 5.45 24.94 -75.66
CA GLU A 3 5.73 26.31 -75.16
C GLU A 3 5.08 26.56 -73.78
N MET A 4 5.65 27.22 -72.78
CA MET A 4 6.75 28.16 -72.64
C MET A 4 6.95 28.34 -71.11
N LYS A 5 8.21 28.53 -70.68
CA LYS A 5 8.69 29.65 -69.83
C LYS A 5 7.72 30.27 -68.79
N ASN A 6 8.15 30.37 -67.52
CA ASN A 6 8.69 31.63 -66.98
C ASN A 6 8.93 31.59 -65.45
N ALA A 7 10.04 32.23 -65.08
CA ALA A 7 10.43 32.61 -63.73
C ALA A 7 9.81 33.95 -63.31
N ARG A 8 9.64 34.19 -62.00
CA ARG A 8 9.81 35.48 -61.29
C ARG A 8 9.54 35.27 -59.78
N ALA A 9 10.54 35.49 -58.91
CA ALA A 9 10.84 36.75 -58.21
C ALA A 9 9.72 37.15 -57.23
N THR A 10 9.93 36.94 -55.93
CA THR A 10 10.33 37.98 -54.95
C THR A 10 9.13 38.79 -54.46
N GLU A 11 8.76 38.63 -53.20
CA GLU A 11 8.52 39.77 -52.31
C GLU A 11 8.44 39.35 -50.83
N ARG A 12 9.25 40.06 -50.04
CA ARG A 12 9.27 40.07 -48.58
C ARG A 12 8.09 40.93 -48.12
N GLN A 13 7.35 40.47 -47.11
CA GLN A 13 6.75 41.39 -46.14
C GLN A 13 7.05 40.93 -44.72
N LEU A 14 7.82 41.77 -44.03
CA LEU A 14 7.90 41.85 -42.58
C LEU A 14 6.55 42.35 -42.05
N GLU A 15 6.02 41.71 -41.02
CA GLU A 15 5.18 42.35 -40.01
C GLU A 15 5.57 41.75 -38.65
N GLN A 16 6.41 42.47 -37.91
CA GLN A 16 6.05 43.42 -36.86
C GLN A 16 6.03 42.76 -35.47
N ILE A 17 7.04 43.12 -34.69
CA ILE A 17 7.19 42.82 -33.28
C ILE A 17 6.56 43.97 -32.48
N LYS A 18 5.88 43.60 -31.37
CA LYS A 18 5.65 44.30 -30.07
C LYS A 18 4.17 44.62 -29.78
N PRO A 19 3.74 44.74 -28.48
CA PRO A 19 4.53 44.73 -27.25
C PRO A 19 4.08 43.73 -26.16
N ALA A 20 4.88 43.66 -25.10
CA ALA A 20 4.62 42.95 -23.85
C ALA A 20 3.36 43.47 -23.14
N ALA A 21 2.50 42.55 -22.71
CA ALA A 21 1.50 42.80 -21.69
C ALA A 21 1.98 42.17 -20.36
N GLN A 22 2.37 43.03 -19.43
CA GLN A 22 2.44 42.69 -18.01
C GLN A 22 1.02 42.56 -17.47
N THR A 23 0.69 41.41 -16.90
CA THR A 23 -0.41 41.30 -15.94
C THR A 23 -0.06 40.29 -14.86
N ASN A 24 0.38 40.84 -13.74
CA ASN A 24 -0.03 40.56 -12.37
C ASN A 24 -0.24 39.10 -11.93
N ILE A 25 0.53 38.79 -10.88
CA ILE A 25 0.40 37.73 -9.90
C ILE A 25 -1.08 37.38 -9.61
N ALA A 26 -1.43 36.13 -9.86
CA ALA A 26 -2.36 35.40 -9.02
C ALA A 26 -1.65 34.12 -8.59
N GLY A 27 -1.02 34.17 -7.42
CA GLY A 27 -0.59 32.97 -6.70
C GLY A 27 -1.82 32.18 -6.33
N GLY A 28 -2.32 31.38 -7.27
CA GLY A 28 -3.29 30.33 -7.00
C GLY A 28 -2.56 29.22 -6.27
N TYR A 29 -2.56 29.29 -4.94
CA TYR A 29 -2.43 28.09 -4.14
C TYR A 29 -3.68 27.26 -4.43
N ASP A 30 -3.61 26.45 -5.48
CA ASP A 30 -4.54 25.33 -5.68
C ASP A 30 -4.19 24.27 -4.63
N SER A 31 -4.44 24.62 -3.37
CA SER A 31 -4.41 23.71 -2.23
C SER A 31 -5.68 22.86 -2.35
N GLN A 32 -5.73 22.00 -3.37
CA GLN A 32 -6.62 20.85 -3.32
C GLN A 32 -6.33 20.17 -1.98
N PRO A 33 -7.31 20.01 -1.07
CA PRO A 33 -7.07 19.30 0.17
C PRO A 33 -6.53 17.93 -0.22
N GLU A 34 -5.36 17.56 0.31
CA GLU A 34 -4.77 16.26 0.04
C GLU A 34 -5.85 15.20 0.23
N ARG A 35 -6.26 14.58 -0.87
CA ARG A 35 -7.37 13.64 -0.87
C ARG A 35 -6.87 12.41 -0.13
N ILE A 36 -7.16 12.33 1.18
CA ILE A 36 -6.75 11.23 2.03
C ILE A 36 -7.25 9.95 1.39
N ARG A 37 -6.33 9.20 0.77
CA ARG A 37 -6.67 7.94 0.13
C ARG A 37 -7.16 6.99 1.23
N PRO A 38 -8.26 6.24 1.01
CA PRO A 38 -8.68 5.26 1.98
C PRO A 38 -7.59 4.20 2.15
N VAL A 39 -7.31 3.81 3.40
CA VAL A 39 -6.29 2.80 3.70
C VAL A 39 -6.64 1.49 2.97
N PRO A 40 -5.72 0.90 2.18
CA PRO A 40 -5.98 -0.31 1.43
C PRO A 40 -6.42 -1.47 2.33
N LYS A 41 -7.37 -2.28 1.86
CA LYS A 41 -7.85 -3.50 2.55
C LYS A 41 -6.71 -4.42 2.99
N LYS A 42 -5.72 -4.63 2.12
CA LYS A 42 -4.48 -5.40 2.40
C LYS A 42 -3.69 -4.82 3.56
N HIS A 43 -3.63 -3.50 3.68
CA HIS A 43 -2.90 -2.83 4.76
C HIS A 43 -3.59 -3.08 6.09
N LYS A 44 -4.93 -2.90 6.15
CA LYS A 44 -5.71 -3.19 7.36
C LYS A 44 -5.57 -4.64 7.83
N ALA A 45 -5.64 -5.61 6.91
CA ALA A 45 -5.46 -7.02 7.25
C ALA A 45 -4.06 -7.32 7.84
N ARG A 46 -3.00 -6.76 7.23
CA ARG A 46 -1.62 -6.95 7.72
C ARG A 46 -1.39 -6.34 9.09
N LEU A 47 -1.95 -5.16 9.35
CA LEU A 47 -1.92 -4.56 10.69
C LEU A 47 -2.62 -5.47 11.70
N MET A 48 -3.80 -5.98 11.37
CA MET A 48 -4.51 -6.90 12.26
C MET A 48 -3.71 -8.18 12.55
N ILE A 49 -3.05 -8.74 11.53
CA ILE A 49 -2.14 -9.89 11.70
C ILE A 49 -0.99 -9.54 12.66
N LEU A 50 -0.36 -8.37 12.51
CA LEU A 50 0.72 -7.90 13.39
C LEU A 50 0.26 -7.64 14.83
N TYR A 51 -0.93 -7.09 15.02
CA TYR A 51 -1.48 -6.79 16.35
C TYR A 51 -2.08 -8.03 17.04
N SER A 52 -2.15 -9.18 16.37
CA SER A 52 -2.67 -10.42 16.96
C SER A 52 -1.73 -11.02 18.02
N GLY A 53 -0.45 -10.65 17.99
CA GLY A 53 0.54 -11.13 18.95
C GLY A 53 0.72 -12.64 18.94
N ASP A 54 1.22 -13.17 20.05
CA ASP A 54 1.44 -14.60 20.23
C ASP A 54 0.16 -15.44 20.15
N ALA A 55 -1.02 -14.87 20.43
CA ALA A 55 -2.29 -15.57 20.25
C ALA A 55 -2.61 -15.89 18.78
N GLY A 56 -1.96 -15.20 17.85
CA GLY A 56 -2.22 -15.36 16.42
C GLY A 56 -3.63 -14.95 16.02
N ILE A 57 -3.98 -15.25 14.77
CA ILE A 57 -5.20 -14.75 14.14
C ILE A 57 -5.89 -15.82 13.29
N THR A 58 -7.20 -15.76 13.28
CA THR A 58 -8.06 -16.61 12.44
C THR A 58 -8.55 -15.86 11.21
N GLU A 59 -8.90 -16.61 10.16
CA GLU A 59 -9.60 -16.04 9.01
C GLU A 59 -10.90 -15.34 9.40
N ASN A 60 -11.64 -15.91 10.35
CA ASN A 60 -12.92 -15.39 10.82
C ASN A 60 -12.76 -14.05 11.56
N GLU A 61 -11.69 -13.86 12.33
CA GLU A 61 -11.37 -12.57 12.95
C GLU A 61 -11.08 -11.51 11.89
N ILE A 62 -10.27 -11.84 10.87
CA ILE A 62 -10.00 -10.92 9.75
C ILE A 62 -11.30 -10.57 9.02
N LEU A 63 -12.15 -11.56 8.76
CA LEU A 63 -13.46 -11.34 8.17
C LEU A 63 -14.30 -10.37 9.01
N ARG A 64 -14.47 -10.62 10.31
CA ARG A 64 -15.34 -9.82 11.18
C ARG A 64 -14.81 -8.40 11.38
N GLN A 65 -13.52 -8.24 11.66
CA GLN A 65 -12.92 -6.95 12.01
C GLN A 65 -12.56 -6.11 10.78
N CYS A 66 -12.13 -6.75 9.69
CA CYS A 66 -11.75 -6.06 8.47
C CYS A 66 -12.84 -6.04 7.39
N ARG A 67 -13.92 -6.83 7.54
CA ARG A 67 -14.95 -7.06 6.51
C ARG A 67 -14.37 -7.60 5.21
N LEU A 68 -13.43 -8.55 5.33
CA LEU A 68 -12.71 -9.16 4.22
C LEU A 68 -13.02 -10.65 4.17
N SER A 69 -13.82 -11.07 3.19
CA SER A 69 -14.24 -12.47 3.00
C SER A 69 -13.13 -13.44 2.62
N SER A 70 -11.94 -12.94 2.32
CA SER A 70 -10.77 -13.73 1.93
C SER A 70 -9.62 -13.60 2.94
N GLY A 71 -9.93 -13.70 4.23
CA GLY A 71 -8.97 -13.50 5.33
C GLY A 71 -7.72 -14.36 5.18
N ARG A 72 -7.89 -15.64 4.83
CA ARG A 72 -6.76 -16.57 4.60
C ARG A 72 -5.82 -16.09 3.50
N ASN A 73 -6.32 -15.45 2.45
CA ASN A 73 -5.49 -15.03 1.32
C ASN A 73 -4.44 -13.98 1.73
N TYR A 74 -4.68 -13.20 2.79
CA TYR A 74 -3.70 -12.23 3.27
C TYR A 74 -2.53 -12.90 3.99
N LEU A 75 -2.79 -14.00 4.71
CA LEU A 75 -1.74 -14.81 5.35
C LEU A 75 -0.90 -15.54 4.30
N THR A 76 -1.55 -16.24 3.36
CA THR A 76 -0.84 -16.92 2.27
C THR A 76 -0.05 -15.95 1.37
N ASP A 77 -0.54 -14.72 1.16
CA ASP A 77 0.21 -13.68 0.44
C ASP A 77 1.50 -13.28 1.19
N LEU A 78 1.45 -13.19 2.53
CA LEU A 78 2.63 -12.88 3.33
C LEU A 78 3.66 -14.01 3.26
N GLU A 79 3.22 -15.26 3.41
CA GLU A 79 4.11 -16.44 3.29
C GLU A 79 4.84 -16.44 1.94
N ARG A 80 4.09 -16.26 0.85
CA ARG A 80 4.67 -16.25 -0.51
C ARG A 80 5.60 -15.07 -0.77
N ARG A 81 5.26 -13.87 -0.28
CA ARG A 81 6.03 -12.64 -0.58
C ARG A 81 7.29 -12.51 0.25
N LEU A 82 7.28 -13.02 1.47
CA LEU A 82 8.37 -12.87 2.43
C LEU A 82 9.11 -14.18 2.69
N ASN A 83 8.65 -15.29 2.09
CA ASN A 83 9.17 -16.63 2.34
C ASN A 83 9.18 -17.00 3.84
N ILE A 84 8.11 -16.60 4.54
CA ILE A 84 7.88 -16.92 5.95
C ILE A 84 6.87 -18.05 6.08
N GLN A 85 6.78 -18.67 7.25
CA GLN A 85 5.78 -19.70 7.52
C GLN A 85 5.02 -19.40 8.81
N PHE A 86 3.69 -19.39 8.71
CA PHE A 86 2.84 -19.38 9.89
C PHE A 86 2.66 -20.80 10.42
N GLU A 87 2.75 -20.95 11.74
CA GLU A 87 2.16 -22.10 12.42
C GLU A 87 0.66 -22.08 12.19
N ARG A 88 0.08 -23.24 11.90
CA ARG A 88 -1.36 -23.43 11.69
C ARG A 88 -1.88 -24.35 12.79
N ILE A 89 -2.70 -23.81 13.67
CA ILE A 89 -3.37 -24.56 14.72
C ILE A 89 -4.82 -24.75 14.28
N ASP A 90 -5.32 -25.99 14.33
CA ASP A 90 -6.70 -26.28 14.02
C ASP A 90 -7.62 -25.79 15.15
N GLU A 91 -8.61 -24.96 14.83
CA GLU A 91 -9.56 -24.39 15.78
C GLU A 91 -11.00 -24.76 15.36
N PRO A 92 -11.75 -25.49 16.19
CA PRO A 92 -13.11 -25.86 15.86
C PRO A 92 -14.00 -24.63 15.72
N ASN A 93 -14.94 -24.67 14.77
CA ASN A 93 -15.94 -23.62 14.66
C ASN A 93 -16.84 -23.60 15.90
N THR A 94 -17.34 -22.41 16.27
CA THR A 94 -18.21 -22.24 17.45
C THR A 94 -19.54 -23.00 17.34
N ASP A 95 -19.99 -23.27 16.12
CA ASP A 95 -21.18 -24.09 15.83
C ASP A 95 -20.90 -25.61 15.92
N GLY A 96 -19.66 -26.01 16.18
CA GLY A 96 -19.22 -27.39 16.25
C GLY A 96 -19.08 -28.10 14.90
N ILE A 97 -19.26 -27.39 13.78
CA ILE A 97 -19.20 -27.98 12.43
C ILE A 97 -17.97 -27.49 11.70
N GLY A 98 -17.00 -28.39 11.52
CA GLY A 98 -15.73 -28.09 10.87
C GLY A 98 -14.80 -27.25 11.74
N SER A 99 -13.67 -26.86 11.15
CA SER A 99 -12.63 -26.09 11.81
C SER A 99 -12.05 -25.04 10.88
N HIS A 100 -11.35 -24.08 11.46
CA HIS A 100 -10.56 -23.10 10.75
C HIS A 100 -9.18 -23.00 11.39
N TYR A 101 -8.19 -22.52 10.63
CA TYR A 101 -6.85 -22.35 11.17
C TYR A 101 -6.71 -21.04 11.94
N ARG A 102 -6.05 -21.14 13.09
CA ARG A 102 -5.38 -20.04 13.77
C ARG A 102 -3.93 -20.00 13.31
N TYR A 103 -3.52 -18.84 12.80
CA TYR A 103 -2.20 -18.59 12.24
C TYR A 103 -1.34 -17.82 13.23
N ARG A 104 -0.18 -18.37 13.58
CA ARG A 104 0.78 -17.74 14.49
C ARG A 104 2.13 -17.54 13.82
N PHE A 105 2.77 -16.41 14.12
CA PHE A 105 4.17 -16.25 13.77
C PHE A 105 5.00 -17.21 14.61
N THR A 106 5.95 -17.90 13.98
CA THR A 106 6.88 -18.81 14.67
C THR A 106 8.17 -18.12 15.10
N LYS A 107 8.47 -16.96 14.49
CA LYS A 107 9.72 -16.23 14.68
C LYS A 107 9.44 -14.73 14.72
N ARG A 108 10.02 -14.05 15.70
CA ARG A 108 9.98 -12.57 15.77
C ARG A 108 10.65 -11.90 14.57
N ALA A 109 11.63 -12.56 13.95
CA ALA A 109 12.25 -12.08 12.70
C ALA A 109 11.22 -11.95 11.56
N ASP A 110 10.26 -12.87 11.45
CA ASP A 110 9.22 -12.82 10.41
C ASP A 110 8.23 -11.67 10.65
N VAL A 111 7.92 -11.39 11.92
CA VAL A 111 7.14 -10.21 12.32
C VAL A 111 7.83 -8.93 11.85
N GLN A 112 9.15 -8.83 12.05
CA GLN A 112 9.93 -7.68 11.60
C GLN A 112 9.89 -7.51 10.07
N GLN A 113 9.95 -8.61 9.31
CA GLN A 113 9.80 -8.57 7.85
C GLN A 113 8.42 -8.06 7.42
N VAL A 114 7.36 -8.48 8.11
CA VAL A 114 6.00 -7.99 7.82
C VAL A 114 5.85 -6.51 8.18
N ILE A 115 6.42 -6.03 9.29
CA ILE A 115 6.46 -4.60 9.65
C ILE A 115 7.14 -3.79 8.54
N THR A 116 8.32 -4.22 8.08
CA THR A 116 9.05 -3.56 6.99
C THR A 116 8.19 -3.48 5.73
N LEU A 117 7.51 -4.57 5.38
CA LEU A 117 6.61 -4.60 4.23
C LEU A 117 5.42 -3.64 4.38
N VAL A 118 4.79 -3.61 5.56
CA VAL A 118 3.65 -2.74 5.87
C VAL A 118 4.05 -1.27 5.73
N ASN A 119 5.20 -0.89 6.29
CA ASN A 119 5.74 0.46 6.20
C ASN A 119 6.07 0.84 4.75
N ALA A 120 6.73 -0.03 3.98
CA ALA A 120 7.00 0.22 2.58
C ALA A 120 5.72 0.43 1.75
N CYS A 121 4.68 -0.37 2.03
CA CYS A 121 3.37 -0.20 1.41
C CYS A 121 2.69 1.12 1.84
N ALA A 122 2.82 1.52 3.11
CA ALA A 122 2.26 2.78 3.59
C ALA A 122 2.88 3.97 2.85
N VAL A 123 4.22 4.05 2.82
CA VAL A 123 4.96 5.10 2.10
C VAL A 123 4.55 5.15 0.63
N THR A 124 4.54 4.01 -0.06
CA THR A 124 4.18 3.93 -1.49
C THR A 124 2.76 4.44 -1.77
N ASN A 125 1.82 4.25 -0.84
CA ASN A 125 0.44 4.70 -0.97
C ASN A 125 0.18 6.09 -0.35
N GLY A 126 1.21 6.79 0.14
CA GLY A 126 1.06 8.09 0.81
C GLY A 126 0.30 8.01 2.14
N HIS A 127 0.47 6.91 2.88
CA HIS A 127 -0.04 6.75 4.24
C HIS A 127 1.11 6.83 5.24
N GLN A 128 0.77 7.18 6.48
CA GLN A 128 1.72 7.16 7.58
C GLN A 128 2.19 5.72 7.85
N PRO A 129 3.51 5.46 7.87
CA PRO A 129 4.06 4.20 8.35
C PRO A 129 3.83 4.01 9.85
N LEU A 130 4.02 2.80 10.35
CA LEU A 130 4.02 2.54 11.78
C LEU A 130 5.08 3.39 12.48
N THR A 131 4.68 4.05 13.55
CA THR A 131 5.58 4.80 14.44
C THR A 131 6.50 3.84 15.19
N GLN A 132 7.63 4.35 15.70
CA GLN A 132 8.55 3.53 16.50
C GLN A 132 7.87 2.94 17.75
N GLN A 133 6.93 3.68 18.35
CA GLN A 133 6.15 3.22 19.49
C GLN A 133 5.25 2.03 19.11
N GLU A 134 4.55 2.11 17.98
CA GLU A 134 3.72 1.00 17.48
C GLU A 134 4.57 -0.21 17.12
N ILE A 135 5.73 -0.02 16.48
CA ILE A 135 6.66 -1.10 16.17
C ILE A 135 7.13 -1.80 17.45
N ASN A 136 7.57 -1.03 18.45
CA ASN A 136 8.00 -1.58 19.73
C ASN A 136 6.86 -2.33 20.43
N HIS A 137 5.65 -1.79 20.38
CA HIS A 137 4.47 -2.45 20.94
C HIS A 137 4.18 -3.76 20.22
N ILE A 138 4.09 -3.77 18.89
CA ILE A 138 3.87 -4.98 18.09
C ILE A 138 4.93 -6.03 18.43
N LEU A 139 6.22 -5.66 18.42
CA LEU A 139 7.29 -6.60 18.70
C LEU A 139 7.24 -7.13 20.14
N SER A 140 6.71 -6.36 21.11
CA SER A 140 6.53 -6.83 22.48
C SER A 140 5.44 -7.91 22.63
N LEU A 141 4.51 -8.01 21.66
CA LEU A 141 3.47 -9.04 21.63
C LEU A 141 3.99 -10.42 21.20
N TYR A 142 5.22 -10.48 20.68
CA TYR A 142 5.86 -11.70 20.22
C TYR A 142 7.10 -11.97 21.08
N PRO A 143 7.00 -12.88 22.07
CA PRO A 143 8.18 -13.26 22.85
C PRO A 143 9.25 -13.80 21.91
N ASP A 144 10.51 -13.66 22.31
CA ASP A 144 11.57 -14.38 21.62
C ASP A 144 11.31 -15.87 21.85
N TYR A 145 10.81 -16.54 20.82
CA TYR A 145 10.71 -17.99 20.77
C TYR A 145 12.16 -18.53 20.75
N ALA A 146 12.83 -18.46 21.90
CA ALA A 146 14.07 -19.13 22.13
C ALA A 146 13.81 -20.59 21.81
N ALA A 147 14.59 -21.14 20.88
CA ALA A 147 14.49 -22.50 20.37
C ALA A 147 14.06 -23.48 21.48
N SER A 148 12.79 -23.89 21.43
CA SER A 148 12.28 -25.04 22.16
C SER A 148 12.79 -26.31 21.50
#